data_AF-A0AAC9NEQ2-F1
#
_entry.id   AF-A0AAC9NEQ2-F1
#
_cell.length_a   1.000
_cell.length_b   1.000
_cell.length_c   1.000
_cell.angle_alpha   90.00
_cell.angle_beta   90.00
_cell.angle_gamma   90.00
#
_symmetry.space_group_name_H-M   'P 1'
#
loop_
_entity.id
_entity.type
_entity.pdbx_description
1 polymer ?
#
loop_
_entity_poly.entity_id
_entity_poly.type
_entity_poly.pdbx_seq_one_letter_code
_entity_poly.pdbx_strand_id
1 'polypeptide(L)'
;MIIYVMLLILSVNCTSLKPEKDSKEEQNIEKLLLIHREYAFIDLYRKSLDKIRKEKGVVIEDFLVDISASELYHEYCLVVDFYSDNHQSYENKNYENLISKWVEKTYYPYTAMDNPNLIGHMTFRKTFDFYYSDDLVNYIDSLRTVFRAKHKIGELQSLKCLEEQERIKKNQ
;
A
#
# COMPACT_ATOMS: atom_id res chain seq x y z
N MET A 1 -8.40 32.82 -50.01
CA MET A 1 -8.11 31.50 -49.41
C MET A 1 -6.94 31.60 -48.42
N ILE A 2 -7.02 32.52 -47.44
CA ILE A 2 -5.96 32.74 -46.42
C ILE A 2 -6.60 32.96 -45.03
N ILE A 3 -7.86 33.42 -44.99
CA ILE A 3 -8.59 33.70 -43.73
C ILE A 3 -9.06 32.42 -43.00
N TYR A 4 -9.31 31.32 -43.73
CA TYR A 4 -9.77 30.06 -43.13
C TYR A 4 -8.68 29.28 -42.38
N VAL A 5 -7.39 29.50 -42.72
CA VAL A 5 -6.28 28.77 -42.09
C VAL A 5 -5.94 29.36 -40.71
N MET A 6 -6.17 30.66 -40.49
CA MET A 6 -5.97 31.30 -39.18
C MET A 6 -7.05 30.94 -38.13
N LEU A 7 -8.26 30.57 -38.57
CA LEU A 7 -9.34 30.16 -37.65
C LEU A 7 -9.19 28.71 -37.14
N LEU A 8 -8.41 27.88 -37.84
CA LEU A 8 -8.10 26.52 -37.40
C LEU A 8 -6.99 26.46 -36.33
N ILE A 9 -6.16 27.50 -36.22
CA ILE A 9 -5.09 27.57 -35.20
C ILE A 9 -5.65 27.98 -33.83
N LEU A 10 -6.82 28.65 -33.79
CA LEU A 10 -7.49 29.05 -32.54
C LEU A 10 -8.40 27.97 -31.92
N SER A 11 -8.66 26.86 -32.61
CA SER A 11 -9.54 25.79 -32.11
C SER A 11 -8.82 24.58 -31.51
N VAL A 12 -7.48 24.56 -31.51
CA VAL A 12 -6.68 23.43 -30.98
C VAL A 12 -6.00 23.76 -29.64
N ASN A 13 -6.02 25.01 -29.18
CA ASN A 13 -5.48 25.40 -27.87
C ASN A 13 -6.51 25.35 -26.73
N CYS A 14 -7.32 24.30 -26.68
CA CYS A 14 -7.89 23.80 -25.44
C CYS A 14 -7.19 22.50 -25.04
N THR A 15 -5.84 22.49 -25.08
CA THR A 15 -5.11 21.65 -24.13
C THR A 15 -5.41 22.22 -22.76
N SER A 16 -6.32 21.55 -22.04
CA SER A 16 -6.52 21.69 -20.61
C SER A 16 -5.15 21.68 -19.94
N LEU A 17 -4.57 22.84 -19.67
CA LEU A 17 -3.55 23.02 -18.66
C LEU A 17 -4.20 22.61 -17.35
N LYS A 18 -4.16 21.30 -17.04
CA LYS A 18 -4.32 20.88 -15.67
C LYS A 18 -3.20 21.58 -14.91
N PRO A 19 -3.52 22.42 -13.92
CA PRO A 19 -2.49 23.16 -13.21
C PRO A 19 -1.51 22.16 -12.60
N GLU A 20 -0.22 22.49 -12.59
CA GLU A 20 0.88 21.72 -12.00
C GLU A 20 0.55 21.14 -10.61
N LYS A 21 -0.32 21.82 -9.87
CA LYS A 21 -0.91 21.38 -8.60
C LYS A 21 -1.66 20.05 -8.69
N ASP A 22 -2.54 19.87 -9.69
CA ASP A 22 -3.28 18.62 -9.93
C ASP A 22 -2.32 17.47 -10.24
N SER A 23 -1.20 17.75 -10.91
CA SER A 23 -0.16 16.76 -11.18
C SER A 23 0.58 16.34 -9.92
N LYS A 24 0.80 17.26 -8.99
CA LYS A 24 1.49 16.98 -7.72
C LYS A 24 0.60 16.22 -6.73
N GLU A 25 -0.67 16.60 -6.62
CA GLU A 25 -1.65 15.89 -5.80
C GLU A 25 -1.83 14.45 -6.29
N GLU A 26 -1.90 14.23 -7.61
CA GLU A 26 -1.96 12.88 -8.18
C GLU A 26 -0.69 12.07 -7.86
N GLN A 27 0.50 12.67 -7.98
CA GLN A 27 1.76 12.02 -7.58
C GLN A 27 1.77 11.66 -6.10
N ASN A 28 1.22 12.52 -5.24
CA ASN A 28 1.14 12.27 -3.81
C ASN A 28 0.16 11.13 -3.48
N ILE A 29 -0.97 11.02 -4.20
CA ILE A 29 -1.85 9.86 -4.10
C ILE A 29 -1.11 8.57 -4.45
N GLU A 30 -0.33 8.55 -5.55
CA GLU A 30 0.46 7.36 -5.91
C GLU A 30 1.50 7.02 -4.83
N LYS A 31 2.15 8.01 -4.20
CA LYS A 31 3.06 7.76 -3.07
C LYS A 31 2.34 7.08 -1.90
N LEU A 32 1.15 7.53 -1.53
CA LEU A 32 0.37 6.90 -0.46
C LEU A 32 0.00 5.45 -0.80
N LEU A 33 -0.36 5.18 -2.05
CA LEU A 33 -0.65 3.83 -2.52
C LEU A 33 0.59 2.92 -2.50
N LEU A 34 1.77 3.46 -2.84
CA LEU A 34 3.04 2.75 -2.72
C LEU A 34 3.36 2.41 -1.26
N ILE A 35 3.19 3.35 -0.34
CA ILE A 35 3.37 3.11 1.10
C ILE A 35 2.40 2.02 1.59
N HIS A 36 1.14 2.03 1.16
CA HIS A 36 0.20 0.96 1.50
C HIS A 36 0.61 -0.41 0.90
N ARG A 37 1.21 -0.41 -0.29
CA ARG A 37 1.76 -1.62 -0.90
C ARG A 37 2.91 -2.20 -0.07
N GLU A 38 3.81 -1.35 0.43
CA GLU A 38 4.90 -1.74 1.34
C GLU A 38 4.35 -2.30 2.65
N TYR A 39 3.33 -1.67 3.23
CA TYR A 39 2.65 -2.23 4.38
C TYR A 39 2.08 -3.62 4.11
N ALA A 40 1.40 -3.82 2.98
CA ALA A 40 0.81 -5.11 2.66
C ALA A 40 1.87 -6.23 2.60
N PHE A 41 3.09 -5.91 2.14
CA PHE A 41 4.23 -6.83 2.22
C PHE A 41 4.59 -7.19 3.67
N ILE A 42 4.73 -6.18 4.53
CA ILE A 42 5.11 -6.36 5.94
C ILE A 42 4.02 -7.14 6.69
N ASP A 43 2.74 -6.81 6.47
CA ASP A 43 1.60 -7.49 7.10
C ASP A 43 1.54 -8.97 6.70
N LEU A 44 1.65 -9.27 5.39
CA LEU A 44 1.68 -10.65 4.92
C LEU A 44 2.86 -11.43 5.50
N TYR A 45 4.04 -10.80 5.60
CA TYR A 45 5.23 -11.41 6.17
C TYR A 45 4.99 -11.80 7.63
N ARG A 46 4.49 -10.86 8.43
CA ARG A 46 4.18 -11.07 9.85
C ARG A 46 3.12 -12.14 10.05
N LYS A 47 1.97 -12.03 9.38
CA LYS A 47 0.87 -13.00 9.49
C LYS A 47 1.28 -14.41 9.04
N SER A 48 2.12 -14.52 8.01
CA SER A 48 2.67 -15.80 7.56
C SER A 48 3.63 -16.43 8.58
N LEU A 49 4.49 -15.63 9.22
CA LEU A 49 5.34 -16.12 10.31
C LEU A 49 4.52 -16.57 11.51
N ASP A 50 3.51 -15.79 11.90
CA ASP A 50 2.63 -16.12 13.03
C ASP A 50 1.85 -17.40 12.79
N LYS A 51 1.41 -17.64 11.55
CA LYS A 51 0.81 -18.92 11.16
C LYS A 51 1.79 -20.09 11.36
N ILE A 52 3.01 -19.98 10.82
CA ILE A 52 4.03 -21.02 10.95
C ILE A 52 4.35 -21.29 12.43
N ARG A 53 4.50 -20.25 13.24
CA ARG A 53 4.74 -20.36 14.68
C ARG A 53 3.64 -21.15 15.37
N LYS A 54 2.38 -20.81 15.11
CA LYS A 54 1.21 -21.51 15.66
C LYS A 54 1.18 -22.98 15.24
N GLU A 55 1.41 -23.26 13.96
CA GLU A 55 1.42 -24.63 13.42
C GLU A 55 2.56 -25.49 13.97
N LYS A 56 3.68 -24.87 14.35
CA LYS A 56 4.87 -25.55 14.89
C LYS A 56 4.95 -25.54 16.41
N GLY A 57 4.01 -24.90 17.11
CA GLY A 57 4.02 -24.78 18.56
C GLY A 57 5.21 -23.99 19.11
N VAL A 58 5.75 -23.05 18.33
CA VAL A 58 6.88 -22.21 18.78
C VAL A 58 6.37 -21.17 19.77
N VAL A 59 6.84 -21.25 21.02
CA VAL A 59 6.60 -20.25 22.06
C VAL A 59 7.69 -19.19 21.97
N ILE A 60 7.31 -17.91 21.93
CA ILE A 60 8.26 -16.79 21.95
C ILE A 60 8.40 -16.37 23.42
N GLU A 61 9.52 -16.72 24.05
CA GLU A 61 9.96 -16.05 25.27
C GLU A 61 10.75 -14.80 24.85
N ASP A 62 10.33 -13.65 25.41
CA ASP A 62 10.80 -12.27 25.16
C ASP A 62 10.37 -11.58 23.83
N PHE A 63 9.77 -10.39 23.98
CA PHE A 63 9.03 -9.65 22.94
C PHE A 63 9.94 -8.75 22.09
N LEU A 64 10.61 -9.30 21.08
CA LEU A 64 11.11 -8.50 19.95
C LEU A 64 9.98 -8.31 18.93
N VAL A 65 9.29 -7.18 19.03
CA VAL A 65 8.20 -6.80 18.12
C VAL A 65 8.74 -5.90 17.03
N ASP A 66 8.58 -6.32 15.78
CA ASP A 66 8.81 -5.44 14.63
C ASP A 66 7.65 -4.44 14.52
N ILE A 67 7.95 -3.17 14.79
CA ILE A 67 6.99 -2.06 14.76
C ILE A 67 6.95 -1.35 13.40
N SER A 68 7.70 -1.80 12.39
CA SER A 68 7.82 -1.10 11.09
C SER A 68 6.45 -0.85 10.44
N ALA A 69 5.55 -1.84 10.49
CA ALA A 69 4.20 -1.68 9.95
C ALA A 69 3.41 -0.58 10.67
N SER A 70 3.56 -0.50 12.00
CA SER A 70 2.90 0.51 12.81
C SER A 70 3.47 1.89 12.51
N GLU A 71 4.80 2.04 12.49
CA GLU A 71 5.44 3.32 12.18
C GLU A 71 5.03 3.85 10.80
N LEU A 72 5.07 2.99 9.78
CA LEU A 72 4.68 3.33 8.41
C LEU A 72 3.24 3.87 8.33
N TYR A 73 2.32 3.25 9.07
CA TYR A 73 0.91 3.64 9.08
C TYR A 73 0.64 4.95 9.83
N HIS A 74 1.40 5.20 10.90
CA HIS A 74 1.27 6.42 11.70
C HIS A 74 1.95 7.61 11.02
N GLU A 75 3.13 7.42 10.42
CA GLU A 75 3.91 8.48 9.76
C GLU A 75 3.08 9.24 8.72
N TYR A 76 2.29 8.50 7.93
CA TYR A 76 1.48 9.06 6.84
C TYR A 76 -0.02 9.09 7.10
N CYS A 77 -0.45 8.87 8.36
CA CYS A 77 -1.86 8.83 8.75
C CYS A 77 -2.73 7.88 7.92
N LEU A 78 -2.14 6.86 7.30
CA LEU A 78 -2.88 5.88 6.49
C LEU A 78 -3.92 5.14 7.34
N VAL A 79 -3.63 4.98 8.64
CA VAL A 79 -4.57 4.43 9.61
C VAL A 79 -5.90 5.16 9.63
N VAL A 80 -5.92 6.48 9.39
CA VAL A 80 -7.17 7.25 9.43
C VAL A 80 -8.03 6.95 8.21
N ASP A 81 -7.41 6.89 7.03
CA ASP A 81 -8.12 6.66 5.77
C ASP A 81 -8.50 5.19 5.55
N PHE A 82 -7.84 4.26 6.24
CA PHE A 82 -8.15 2.83 6.20
C PHE A 82 -8.94 2.33 7.42
N TYR A 83 -8.82 2.94 8.61
CA TYR A 83 -9.21 2.32 9.89
C TYR A 83 -9.85 3.24 10.97
N SER A 84 -10.24 4.51 10.71
CA SER A 84 -10.81 5.38 11.77
C SER A 84 -12.30 5.15 12.13
N ASP A 85 -12.66 5.38 13.41
CA ASP A 85 -13.98 5.15 14.04
C ASP A 85 -15.17 5.96 13.45
N ASN A 86 -14.91 7.03 12.71
CA ASN A 86 -15.94 7.75 11.94
C ASN A 86 -16.41 6.97 10.70
N HIS A 87 -15.82 5.79 10.46
CA HIS A 87 -16.18 4.84 9.43
C HIS A 87 -16.63 3.56 10.16
N GLN A 88 -17.91 3.19 10.04
CA GLN A 88 -18.48 1.99 10.66
C GLN A 88 -17.54 0.79 10.49
N SER A 89 -16.96 0.32 11.60
CA SER A 89 -16.35 -1.01 11.76
C SER A 89 -15.89 -1.63 10.44
N TYR A 90 -14.88 -1.06 9.80
CA TYR A 90 -14.53 -1.50 8.45
C TYR A 90 -13.59 -2.69 8.52
N GLU A 91 -14.21 -3.88 8.46
CA GLU A 91 -13.57 -5.00 7.80
C GLU A 91 -13.27 -4.55 6.36
N ASN A 92 -12.03 -4.17 6.05
CA ASN A 92 -11.60 -4.11 4.66
C ASN A 92 -11.55 -5.55 4.15
N LYS A 93 -12.73 -6.13 3.93
CA LYS A 93 -12.94 -7.53 3.63
C LYS A 93 -12.17 -7.92 2.37
N ASN A 94 -11.99 -6.99 1.43
CA ASN A 94 -11.17 -7.21 0.25
C ASN A 94 -9.69 -7.36 0.62
N TYR A 95 -9.15 -6.48 1.47
CA TYR A 95 -7.79 -6.59 1.98
C TYR A 95 -7.58 -7.83 2.85
N GLU A 96 -8.47 -8.09 3.82
CA GLU A 96 -8.34 -9.26 4.69
C GLU A 96 -8.49 -10.57 3.91
N ASN A 97 -9.39 -10.64 2.93
CA ASN A 97 -9.49 -11.79 2.03
C ASN A 97 -8.22 -11.94 1.19
N LEU A 98 -7.66 -10.84 0.66
CA LEU A 98 -6.42 -10.85 -0.09
C LEU A 98 -5.27 -11.40 0.75
N ILE A 99 -5.06 -10.85 1.94
CA ILE A 99 -3.99 -11.27 2.84
C ILE A 99 -4.19 -12.71 3.28
N SER A 100 -5.40 -13.09 3.72
CA SER A 100 -5.71 -14.46 4.13
C SER A 100 -5.46 -15.46 3.00
N LYS A 101 -5.90 -15.16 1.76
CA LYS A 101 -5.64 -15.98 0.57
C LYS A 101 -4.14 -16.24 0.39
N TRP A 102 -3.29 -15.24 0.61
CA TRP A 102 -1.83 -15.37 0.45
C TRP A 102 -1.15 -16.03 1.64
N VAL A 103 -1.60 -15.77 2.87
CA VAL A 103 -1.14 -16.47 4.09
C VAL A 103 -1.32 -17.97 3.93
N GLU A 104 -2.46 -18.41 3.39
CA GLU A 104 -2.81 -19.82 3.19
C GLU A 104 -1.96 -20.53 2.11
N LYS A 105 -1.27 -19.82 1.22
CA LYS A 105 -0.40 -20.46 0.23
C LYS A 105 0.75 -21.19 0.91
N THR A 106 0.97 -22.45 0.53
CA THR A 106 2.10 -23.23 1.06
C THR A 106 3.33 -23.04 0.19
N TYR A 107 4.47 -22.80 0.84
CA TYR A 107 5.77 -22.69 0.18
C TYR A 107 6.73 -23.67 0.86
N TYR A 108 7.19 -24.67 0.11
CA TYR A 108 8.11 -25.68 0.61
C TYR A 108 9.55 -25.29 0.27
N PRO A 109 10.47 -25.27 1.26
CA PRO A 109 11.89 -25.17 0.98
C PRO A 109 12.34 -26.29 0.04
N TYR A 110 13.12 -25.95 -0.98
CA TYR A 110 13.74 -26.94 -1.88
C TYR A 110 14.96 -27.61 -1.25
N THR A 111 15.54 -27.01 -0.22
CA THR A 111 16.74 -27.47 0.47
C THR A 111 16.37 -28.02 1.85
N ALA A 112 16.90 -29.19 2.18
CA ALA A 112 16.83 -29.71 3.54
C ALA A 112 17.68 -28.84 4.48
N MET A 113 17.22 -28.63 5.71
CA MET A 113 18.04 -28.00 6.75
C MET A 113 18.92 -29.08 7.38
N ASP A 114 20.22 -28.83 7.52
CA ASP A 114 21.16 -29.76 8.14
C ASP A 114 20.80 -30.06 9.61
N ASN A 115 20.20 -29.09 10.29
CA ASN A 115 19.75 -29.23 11.67
C ASN A 115 18.23 -29.49 11.71
N PRO A 116 17.77 -30.64 12.24
CA PRO A 116 16.34 -30.99 12.30
C PRO A 116 15.53 -30.09 13.25
N ASN A 117 16.18 -29.36 14.15
CA ASN A 117 15.53 -28.43 15.07
C ASN A 117 15.29 -27.04 14.44
N LEU A 118 15.80 -26.78 13.23
CA LEU A 118 15.54 -25.54 12.51
C LEU A 118 14.28 -25.66 11.66
N ILE A 119 13.36 -24.72 11.84
CA ILE A 119 12.16 -24.63 11.02
C ILE A 119 12.49 -23.78 9.79
N GLY A 120 12.79 -24.45 8.68
CA GLY A 120 12.93 -23.78 7.40
C GLY A 120 11.59 -23.23 6.90
N HIS A 121 11.55 -21.95 6.54
CA HIS A 121 10.38 -21.31 5.94
C HIS A 121 10.75 -20.40 4.78
N MET A 122 9.85 -20.29 3.82
CA MET A 122 10.02 -19.46 2.62
C MET A 122 9.18 -18.18 2.64
N THR A 123 8.90 -17.66 3.84
CA THR A 123 8.00 -16.51 4.04
C THR A 123 8.44 -15.28 3.24
N PHE A 124 9.73 -14.96 3.20
CA PHE A 124 10.23 -13.87 2.35
C PHE A 124 9.95 -14.08 0.86
N ARG A 125 10.13 -15.31 0.36
CA ARG A 125 9.84 -15.59 -1.05
C ARG A 125 8.36 -15.42 -1.35
N LYS A 126 7.50 -15.93 -0.46
CA LYS A 126 6.04 -15.75 -0.54
C LYS A 126 5.67 -14.27 -0.58
N THR A 127 6.27 -13.45 0.27
CA THR A 127 5.94 -12.03 0.35
C THR A 127 6.46 -11.24 -0.84
N PHE A 128 7.60 -11.62 -1.42
CA PHE A 128 8.05 -11.06 -2.71
C PHE A 128 7.10 -11.43 -3.85
N ASP A 129 6.73 -12.71 -3.98
CA ASP A 129 5.80 -13.16 -5.02
C ASP A 129 4.44 -12.42 -4.88
N PHE A 130 3.97 -12.19 -3.65
CA PHE A 130 2.81 -11.35 -3.38
C PHE A 130 3.02 -9.90 -3.79
N TYR A 131 4.15 -9.30 -3.43
CA TYR A 131 4.45 -7.91 -3.73
C TYR A 131 4.47 -7.63 -5.22
N TYR A 132 4.78 -8.61 -6.07
CA TYR A 132 4.74 -8.47 -7.53
C TYR A 132 3.50 -9.11 -8.17
N SER A 133 2.54 -9.58 -7.38
CA SER A 133 1.36 -10.28 -7.90
C SER A 133 0.31 -9.34 -8.49
N ASP A 134 -0.41 -9.85 -9.49
CA ASP A 134 -1.61 -9.21 -10.04
C ASP A 134 -2.69 -9.00 -8.97
N ASP A 135 -2.77 -9.89 -7.98
CA ASP A 135 -3.72 -9.75 -6.86
C ASP A 135 -3.49 -8.44 -6.10
N LEU A 136 -2.23 -8.13 -5.75
CA LEU A 136 -1.89 -6.88 -5.06
C LEU A 136 -2.01 -5.68 -5.99
N VAL A 137 -1.61 -5.79 -7.26
CA VAL A 137 -1.78 -4.72 -8.25
C VAL A 137 -3.25 -4.34 -8.38
N ASN A 138 -4.13 -5.31 -8.62
CA ASN A 138 -5.58 -5.07 -8.75
C ASN A 138 -6.18 -4.45 -7.48
N TYR A 139 -5.73 -4.88 -6.31
CA TYR A 139 -6.17 -4.29 -5.05
C TYR A 139 -5.71 -2.82 -4.92
N ILE A 140 -4.44 -2.51 -5.20
CA ILE A 140 -3.94 -1.14 -5.20
C ILE A 140 -4.67 -0.27 -6.24
N ASP A 141 -4.96 -0.82 -7.41
CA ASP A 141 -5.72 -0.13 -8.46
C ASP A 141 -7.15 0.21 -8.01
N SER A 142 -7.79 -0.68 -7.24
CA SER A 142 -9.08 -0.40 -6.63
C SER A 142 -9.01 0.74 -5.62
N LEU A 143 -7.95 0.77 -4.80
CA LEU A 143 -7.72 1.85 -3.83
C LEU A 143 -7.47 3.19 -4.50
N ARG A 144 -6.80 3.21 -5.65
CA ARG A 144 -6.58 4.43 -6.42
C ARG A 144 -7.88 5.16 -6.75
N THR A 145 -8.90 4.43 -7.17
CA THR A 145 -10.24 5.01 -7.42
C THR A 145 -10.84 5.59 -6.13
N VAL A 146 -10.72 4.89 -5.01
CA VAL A 146 -11.21 5.34 -3.71
C VAL A 146 -10.49 6.59 -3.24
N PHE A 147 -9.15 6.61 -3.31
CA PHE A 147 -8.32 7.73 -2.86
C PHE A 147 -8.59 8.98 -3.69
N ARG A 148 -8.71 8.83 -5.03
CA ARG A 148 -9.12 9.93 -5.91
C ARG A 148 -10.52 10.46 -5.57
N ALA A 149 -11.46 9.59 -5.21
CA ALA A 149 -12.81 10.00 -4.81
C ALA A 149 -12.79 10.78 -3.48
N LYS A 150 -12.10 10.25 -2.45
CA LYS A 150 -11.90 10.92 -1.15
C LYS A 150 -11.20 12.27 -1.30
N HIS A 151 -10.20 12.34 -2.17
CA HIS A 151 -9.48 13.58 -2.45
C HIS A 151 -10.41 14.67 -3.03
N LYS A 152 -11.26 14.32 -4.00
CA LYS A 152 -12.21 15.26 -4.63
C LYS A 152 -13.18 15.90 -3.64
N ILE A 153 -13.51 15.21 -2.56
CA ILE A 153 -14.41 15.71 -1.51
C ILE A 153 -13.67 16.24 -0.27
N GLY A 154 -12.33 16.30 -0.30
CA GLY A 154 -11.51 16.87 0.78
C GLY A 154 -11.33 15.96 2.01
N GLU A 155 -11.67 14.68 1.88
CA GLU A 155 -11.69 13.71 2.99
C GLU A 155 -10.45 12.80 3.07
N LEU A 156 -9.52 12.90 2.12
CA LEU A 156 -8.27 12.13 2.14
C LEU A 156 -7.27 12.73 3.14
N GLN A 157 -7.25 12.23 4.39
CA GLN A 157 -6.43 12.81 5.46
C GLN A 157 -4.94 12.50 5.31
N SER A 158 -4.61 11.32 4.82
CA SER A 158 -3.24 10.86 4.58
C SER A 158 -2.48 11.74 3.59
N LEU A 159 -3.19 12.39 2.65
CA LEU A 159 -2.58 13.36 1.75
C LEU A 159 -2.04 14.58 2.52
N LYS A 160 -2.83 15.12 3.46
CA LYS A 160 -2.40 16.24 4.30
C LYS A 160 -1.20 15.85 5.17
N CYS A 161 -1.23 14.63 5.74
CA CYS A 161 -0.11 14.13 6.53
C CYS A 161 1.16 13.94 5.69
N LEU A 162 1.05 13.40 4.48
CA LEU A 162 2.19 13.25 3.57
C LEU A 162 2.84 14.60 3.24
N GLU A 163 2.03 15.61 2.90
CA GLU A 163 2.54 16.95 2.58
C GLU A 163 3.26 17.59 3.77
N GLU A 164 2.74 17.39 4.98
CA GLU A 164 3.36 17.88 6.20
C GLU A 164 4.68 17.14 6.51
N GLN A 165 4.73 15.82 6.34
CA GLN A 165 5.97 15.04 6.49
C GLN A 165 7.04 15.48 5.49
N GLU A 166 6.67 15.70 4.22
CA GLU A 166 7.59 16.22 3.21
C GLU A 166 8.10 17.63 3.57
N ARG A 167 7.27 18.46 4.20
CA ARG A 167 7.68 19.78 4.68
C ARG A 167 8.66 19.67 5.84
N ILE A 168 8.44 18.77 6.79
CA ILE A 168 9.34 18.53 7.93
C ILE A 168 10.71 18.04 7.43
N LYS A 169 10.73 17.02 6.56
CA LYS A 169 11.96 16.43 6.01
C LYS A 169 12.82 17.41 5.21
N LYS A 170 12.22 18.43 4.60
CA LYS A 170 12.97 19.49 3.87
C LYS A 170 13.64 20.52 4.77
N ASN A 171 13.22 20.62 6.03
CA ASN A 171 13.73 21.61 6.99
C ASN A 171 14.73 20.99 8.00
N GLN A 172 15.11 19.73 7.80
CA GLN A 172 16.15 19.01 8.54
C GLN A 172 17.40 18.91 7.68
#